data_AF-A0A8B3LEZ5-F1
#
_entry.id   AF-A0A8B3LEZ5-F1
#
_cell.length_a   1.000
_cell.length_b   1.000
_cell.length_c   1.000
_cell.angle_alpha   90.00
_cell.angle_beta   90.00
_cell.angle_gamma   90.00
#
_symmetry.space_group_name_H-M   'P 1'
#
loop_
_entity.id
_entity.type
_entity.pdbx_description
1 polymer ?
#
loop_
_entity_poly.entity_id
_entity_poly.type
_entity_poly.pdbx_seq_one_letter_code
_entity_poly.pdbx_strand_id
1 'polypeptide(L)' 'IQVRHDGKRHILVEGLHRLEAARWLGETEIEAYLVQAKRH' A
#
# COMPACT_ATOMS: atom_id res chain seq x y z
N ILE A 1 3.16 -4.06 2.82
CA ILE A 1 2.04 -3.15 3.20
C ILE A 1 0.71 -3.74 2.71
N GLN A 2 -0.46 -3.15 3.01
CA GLN A 2 -1.73 -3.58 2.39
C GLN A 2 -2.29 -2.48 1.50
N VAL A 3 -2.73 -2.84 0.31
CA VAL A 3 -3.32 -1.92 -0.66
C VAL A 3 -4.62 -2.49 -1.21
N ARG A 4 -5.55 -1.60 -1.58
CA ARG A 4 -6.76 -1.95 -2.33
C ARG A 4 -6.68 -1.32 -3.72
N HIS A 5 -7.18 -2.02 -4.73
CA HIS A 5 -7.36 -1.43 -6.06
C HIS A 5 -8.67 -0.61 -6.12
N ASP A 6 -8.58 0.62 -6.63
CA ASP A 6 -9.73 1.53 -6.79
C ASP A 6 -10.14 1.71 -8.27
N GLY A 7 -9.81 0.72 -9.10
CA GLY A 7 -10.11 0.72 -10.54
C GLY A 7 -9.06 1.42 -11.42
N LYS A 8 -8.32 2.40 -10.88
CA LYS A 8 -7.23 3.09 -11.59
C LYS A 8 -5.90 3.12 -10.86
N ARG A 9 -5.94 3.03 -9.52
CA ARG A 9 -4.77 3.20 -8.64
C ARG A 9 -4.86 2.25 -7.45
N HIS A 10 -3.73 2.05 -6.79
CA HIS A 10 -3.66 1.39 -5.51
C HIS A 10 -3.82 2.42 -4.39
N ILE A 11 -4.71 2.13 -3.44
CA ILE A 11 -4.94 2.93 -2.24
C ILE A 11 -4.34 2.19 -1.06
N LEU A 12 -3.54 2.88 -0.25
CA LEU A 12 -2.96 2.33 0.96
C LEU A 12 -4.06 2.08 2.00
N VAL A 13 -4.10 0.86 2.53
CA VAL A 13 -5.03 0.45 3.59
C VAL A 13 -4.32 0.39 4.94
N GLU A 14 -3.12 -0.19 4.99
CA GLU A 14 -2.33 -0.39 6.22
C GLU A 14 -0.83 -0.26 5.93
N GLY A 15 -0.08 0.19 6.94
CA GLY A 15 1.39 0.20 6.91
C GLY A 15 2.05 1.49 6.39
N LEU A 16 1.44 2.66 6.65
CA LEU A 16 1.97 3.98 6.24
C LEU A 16 3.44 4.18 6.63
N HIS A 17 3.82 3.91 7.88
CA HIS A 17 5.20 4.10 8.32
C HIS A 17 6.21 3.23 7.57
N ARG A 18 5.83 2.00 7.18
CA ARG A 18 6.70 1.14 6.37
C ARG A 18 6.86 1.70 4.95
N LEU A 19 5.78 2.23 4.36
CA LEU A 19 5.83 2.87 3.05
C LEU A 19 6.72 4.12 3.07
N GLU A 20 6.57 4.99 4.07
CA GLU A 20 7.41 6.18 4.22
C GLU A 20 8.88 5.83 4.47
N ALA A 21 9.17 4.78 5.26
CA ALA A 21 10.53 4.30 5.45
C ALA A 21 11.17 3.80 4.14
N ALA A 22 10.44 3.01 3.35
CA ALA A 22 10.93 2.54 2.05
C ALA A 22 11.21 3.72 1.09
N ARG A 23 10.31 4.72 1.08
CA ARG A 23 10.51 5.95 0.31
C ARG A 23 11.75 6.73 0.74
N TRP A 24 12.02 6.84 2.04
CA TRP A 24 13.23 7.48 2.54
C TRP A 24 14.51 6.74 2.18
N LEU A 25 14.45 5.42 2.08
CA LEU A 25 15.57 4.60 1.61
C LEU A 25 15.76 4.68 0.08
N GLY A 26 14.87 5.37 -0.63
CA GLY A 26 14.95 5.52 -2.09
C GLY A 26 14.38 4.34 -2.87
N GLU A 27 13.64 3.45 -2.21
CA GLU A 27 12.98 2.33 -2.89
C GLU A 27 11.92 2.84 -3.88
N THR A 28 11.92 2.27 -5.08
CA THR A 28 10.94 2.61 -6.13
C THR A 28 9.77 1.64 -6.18
N GLU A 29 9.92 0.47 -5.56
CA GLU A 29 8.92 -0.58 -5.48
C GLU A 29 8.89 -1.18 -4.06
N ILE A 30 7.74 -1.70 -3.65
CA ILE A 30 7.58 -2.36 -2.35
C ILE A 30 6.52 -3.46 -2.44
N GLU A 31 6.81 -4.61 -1.83
CA GLU A 31 5.85 -5.69 -1.76
C GLU A 31 4.60 -5.31 -0.92
N ALA A 32 3.44 -5.59 -1.51
CA ALA A 32 2.14 -5.30 -0.92
C ALA A 32 1.17 -6.46 -1.09
N TYR A 33 0.34 -6.69 -0.08
CA TYR A 33 -0.81 -7.58 -0.19
C TYR A 33 -1.99 -6.81 -0.75
N LEU A 34 -2.58 -7.32 -1.84
CA LEU A 34 -3.80 -6.79 -2.42
C LEU A 34 -5.00 -7.29 -1.61
N VAL A 35 -5.75 -6.38 -1.01
CA VAL A 35 -6.92 -6.69 -0.19
C VAL A 35 -8.21 -6.13 -0.80
N GLN A 36 -9.33 -6.79 -0.50
CA GLN A 36 -10.65 -6.25 -0.81
C GLN A 36 -11.01 -5.13 0.17
N ALA A 37 -11.97 -4.28 -0.20
CA ALA A 37 -12.58 -3.35 0.74
C ALA A 37 -13.17 -4.13 1.93
N LYS A 38 -12.91 -3.69 3.16
CA LYS A 38 -13.58 -4.25 4.34
C LYS A 38 -15.09 -4.04 4.16
N ARG A 39 -15.85 -5.14 4.10
CA ARG A 39 -17.32 -5.08 4.15
C ARG A 39 -17.69 -4.66 5.57
N HIS A 40 -18.46 -3.59 5.67
CA HIS A 40 -19.05 -3.09 6.93
C HIS A 40 -20.29 -3.90 7.29
#